data_AF-A0A1J5WEP1-F1
#
_entry.id   AF-A0A1J5WEP1-F1
#
_cell.length_a   1.000
_cell.length_b   1.000
_cell.length_c   1.000
_cell.angle_alpha   90.00
_cell.angle_beta   90.00
_cell.angle_gamma   90.00
#
_symmetry.space_group_name_H-M   'P 1'
#
loop_
_entity.id
_entity.type
_entity.pdbx_description
1 polymer ?
#
loop_
_entity_poly.entity_id
_entity_poly.type
_entity_poly.pdbx_seq_one_letter_code
_entity_poly.pdbx_strand_id
1 'polypeptide(L)'
;YAVSILLKLRIHKDCCEVKLLTLGATKKEHVSEILSQENPVCVGSVETMTLKNYAVSILLKLRIRKDCCEVKLLTLGATKKEHIATILSQEKPVFIGRVKEMVLAKYAVNV
;
A
#
# COMPACT_ATOMS: atom_id res chain seq x y z
N TYR A 1 5.92 5.15 -13.40
CA TYR A 1 4.78 5.91 -13.98
C TYR A 1 3.41 5.51 -13.41
N ALA A 2 2.98 4.25 -13.39
CA ALA A 2 1.61 3.89 -12.93
C ALA A 2 1.32 4.20 -11.44
N VAL A 3 2.33 4.14 -10.58
CA VAL A 3 2.19 4.36 -9.12
C VAL A 3 1.87 5.82 -8.77
N SER A 4 2.49 6.78 -9.46
CA SER A 4 2.26 8.22 -9.25
C SER A 4 0.86 8.68 -9.68
N ILE A 5 0.18 7.95 -10.57
CA ILE A 5 -1.19 8.27 -10.99
C ILE A 5 -2.17 8.01 -9.85
N LEU A 6 -1.90 7.02 -9.00
CA LEU A 6 -2.77 6.67 -7.88
C LEU A 6 -2.81 7.76 -6.80
N LEU A 7 -1.71 8.49 -6.60
CA LEU A 7 -1.70 9.69 -5.76
C LEU A 7 -2.59 10.82 -6.29
N LYS A 8 -2.68 10.94 -7.62
CA LYS A 8 -3.50 11.95 -8.28
C LYS A 8 -4.97 11.57 -8.30
N LEU A 9 -5.27 10.28 -8.33
CA LEU A 9 -6.61 9.72 -8.13
C LEU A 9 -6.98 9.73 -6.66
N ARG A 10 -6.87 10.86 -5.95
CA ARG A 10 -7.51 11.05 -4.64
C ARG A 10 -8.94 10.55 -4.77
N ILE A 11 -9.17 9.33 -4.31
CA ILE A 11 -10.46 8.66 -4.43
C ILE A 11 -11.38 9.54 -3.62
N HIS A 12 -12.27 10.21 -4.35
CA HIS A 12 -13.00 11.35 -3.85
C HIS A 12 -13.76 10.95 -2.58
N LYS A 13 -13.91 11.93 -1.70
CA LYS A 13 -14.28 11.87 -0.27
C LYS A 13 -15.57 11.12 0.09
N ASP A 14 -16.29 10.61 -0.91
CA ASP A 14 -17.61 10.00 -0.80
C ASP A 14 -17.57 8.55 -1.30
N CYS A 15 -17.51 7.62 -0.35
CA CYS A 15 -17.97 6.22 -0.45
C CYS A 15 -17.59 5.41 -1.71
N CYS A 16 -16.50 5.73 -2.40
CA CYS A 16 -16.10 4.96 -3.57
C CYS A 16 -15.46 3.63 -3.11
N GLU A 17 -16.17 2.53 -3.36
CA GLU A 17 -15.65 1.18 -3.22
C GLU A 17 -14.74 0.86 -4.42
N VAL A 18 -13.49 0.52 -4.12
CA VAL A 18 -12.53 0.07 -5.14
C VAL A 18 -12.55 -1.44 -5.19
N LYS A 19 -13.02 -2.02 -6.30
CA LYS A 19 -12.98 -3.49 -6.44
C LYS A 19 -11.55 -4.04 -6.48
N LEU A 20 -10.67 -3.38 -7.23
CA LEU A 20 -9.29 -3.83 -7.41
C LEU A 20 -8.31 -2.66 -7.41
N LEU A 21 -7.33 -2.73 -6.52
CA LEU A 21 -6.20 -1.81 -6.46
C LEU A 21 -4.90 -2.58 -6.61
N THR A 22 -4.24 -2.49 -7.77
CA THR A 22 -2.94 -3.15 -7.98
C THR A 22 -1.84 -2.13 -8.24
N LEU A 23 -0.79 -2.17 -7.43
CA LEU A 23 0.39 -1.33 -7.55
C LEU A 23 1.64 -2.19 -7.69
N GLY A 24 2.48 -1.83 -8.67
CA GLY A 24 3.77 -2.47 -8.88
C GLY A 24 4.83 -1.42 -9.16
N ALA A 25 5.95 -1.51 -8.44
CA ALA A 25 7.09 -0.63 -8.66
C ALA A 25 8.37 -1.44 -8.80
N THR A 26 9.01 -1.33 -9.97
CA THR A 26 10.30 -1.99 -10.26
C THR A 26 11.50 -1.17 -9.81
N LYS A 27 11.31 0.12 -9.51
CA LYS A 27 12.35 1.05 -9.04
C LYS A 27 11.89 1.77 -7.79
N LYS A 28 12.82 2.03 -6.87
CA LYS A 28 12.59 2.80 -5.63
C LYS A 28 12.10 4.23 -5.91
N GLU A 29 12.60 4.86 -6.97
CA GLU A 29 12.20 6.22 -7.39
C GLU A 29 10.70 6.35 -7.68
N HIS A 30 10.03 5.27 -8.08
CA HIS A 30 8.58 5.30 -8.33
C HIS A 30 7.74 5.40 -7.04
N VAL A 31 8.33 5.07 -5.89
CA VAL A 31 7.65 5.09 -4.59
C VAL A 31 8.21 6.15 -3.66
N SER A 32 9.39 6.71 -3.96
CA SER A 32 9.99 7.78 -3.15
C SER A 32 9.08 8.98 -3.05
N GLU A 33 8.42 9.38 -4.14
CA GLU A 33 7.47 10.50 -4.14
C GLU A 33 6.32 10.27 -3.13
N ILE A 34 5.78 9.04 -3.06
CA ILE A 34 4.73 8.68 -2.09
C ILE A 34 5.28 8.65 -0.66
N LEU A 35 6.44 8.02 -0.48
CA LEU A 35 7.10 7.92 0.82
C LEU A 35 7.52 9.29 1.38
N SER A 36 7.80 10.26 0.50
CA SER A 36 8.12 11.64 0.86
C SER A 36 6.89 12.48 1.19
N GLN A 37 5.66 11.99 0.95
CA GLN A 37 4.47 12.72 1.36
C GLN A 37 4.36 12.77 2.89
N GLU A 38 4.13 13.96 3.43
CA GLU A 38 3.98 14.19 4.86
C GLU A 38 2.71 13.51 5.40
N ASN A 39 1.62 13.65 4.65
CA ASN A 39 0.31 13.10 5.02
C ASN A 39 0.12 11.67 4.48
N PRO A 40 -0.46 10.75 5.28
CA PRO A 40 -0.82 9.43 4.80
C PRO A 40 -1.90 9.53 3.73
N VAL A 41 -1.80 8.67 2.72
CA VAL A 41 -2.78 8.48 1.66
C VAL A 41 -3.96 7.71 2.23
N CYS A 42 -5.11 8.39 2.33
CA CYS A 42 -6.35 7.75 2.74
C CYS A 42 -6.97 7.00 1.57
N VAL A 43 -7.21 5.70 1.73
CA VAL A 43 -7.95 4.89 0.75
C VAL A 43 -9.29 4.49 1.37
N GLY A 44 -10.36 4.52 0.55
CA GLY A 44 -11.68 4.05 0.92
C GLY A 44 -11.75 2.52 1.08
N SER A 45 -12.95 1.95 0.97
CA SER A 45 -13.13 0.50 0.99
C SER A 45 -12.51 -0.12 -0.26
N VAL A 46 -11.72 -1.18 -0.09
CA VAL A 46 -11.10 -1.91 -1.20
C VAL A 46 -11.42 -3.39 -1.09
N GLU A 47 -11.93 -4.00 -2.14
CA GLU A 47 -12.15 -5.45 -2.13
C GLU A 47 -10.82 -6.19 -2.25
N THR A 48 -10.03 -5.94 -3.29
CA THR A 48 -8.70 -6.55 -3.45
C THR A 48 -7.61 -5.50 -3.64
N MET A 49 -6.60 -5.50 -2.78
CA MET A 49 -5.41 -4.68 -2.88
C MET A 49 -4.18 -5.56 -3.10
N THR A 50 -3.39 -5.28 -4.13
CA THR A 50 -2.15 -6.02 -4.45
C THR A 50 -0.98 -5.07 -4.61
N LEU A 51 0.06 -5.22 -3.78
CA LEU A 51 1.29 -4.44 -3.86
C LEU A 51 2.47 -5.34 -4.21
N LYS A 52 3.21 -4.96 -5.26
CA LYS A 52 4.33 -5.73 -5.79
C LYS A 52 5.64 -4.94 -5.78
N ASN A 53 6.72 -5.60 -5.37
CA ASN A 53 8.09 -5.09 -5.34
C ASN A 53 8.21 -3.82 -4.49
N TYR A 54 8.84 -2.75 -4.98
CA TYR A 54 8.98 -1.51 -4.22
C TYR A 54 7.63 -0.90 -3.82
N ALA A 55 6.51 -1.26 -4.46
CA ALA A 55 5.20 -0.76 -4.08
C ALA A 55 4.76 -1.21 -2.69
N VAL A 56 5.34 -2.28 -2.14
CA VAL A 56 5.05 -2.75 -0.78
C VAL A 56 5.40 -1.66 0.25
N SER A 57 6.42 -0.84 0.02
CA SER A 57 6.77 0.24 0.96
C SER A 57 5.71 1.33 1.06
N ILE A 58 4.81 1.45 0.08
CA ILE A 58 3.70 2.43 0.12
C ILE A 58 2.76 2.16 1.30
N LEU A 59 2.72 0.93 1.83
CA LEU A 59 1.99 0.59 3.05
C LEU A 59 2.31 1.53 4.22
N LEU A 60 3.56 1.99 4.33
CA LEU A 60 4.00 2.93 5.37
C LEU A 60 3.24 4.26 5.35
N LYS A 61 2.67 4.62 4.19
CA LYS A 61 1.93 5.85 3.97
C LYS A 61 0.46 5.59 3.68
N LEU A 62 0.01 4.34 3.62
CA LEU A 62 -1.40 4.02 3.39
C LEU A 62 -2.17 4.00 4.70
N ARG A 63 -3.36 4.59 4.68
CA ARG A 63 -4.31 4.53 5.80
C ARG A 63 -5.71 4.27 5.27
N ILE A 64 -6.32 3.19 5.74
CA ILE A 64 -7.73 2.87 5.52
C ILE A 64 -8.52 3.62 6.58
N ARG A 65 -9.57 4.31 6.15
CA ARG A 65 -10.42 5.09 7.06
C ARG A 65 -11.14 4.16 8.04
N LYS A 66 -11.10 4.50 9.33
CA LYS A 66 -11.50 3.60 10.43
C LYS A 66 -13.02 3.37 10.55
N ASP A 67 -13.83 4.26 9.99
CA ASP A 67 -15.25 4.34 10.32
C ASP A 67 -16.13 3.37 9.51
N CYS A 68 -15.84 3.18 8.22
CA CYS A 68 -16.62 2.31 7.32
C CYS A 68 -15.79 1.59 6.24
N CYS A 69 -14.47 1.76 6.24
CA CYS A 69 -13.62 1.25 5.17
C CYS A 69 -12.79 0.06 5.62
N GLU A 70 -12.73 -0.97 4.77
CA GLU A 70 -11.90 -2.15 4.99
C GLU A 70 -11.28 -2.62 3.67
N VAL A 71 -10.19 -3.38 3.80
CA VAL A 71 -9.60 -4.14 2.69
C VAL A 71 -10.00 -5.60 2.86
N LYS A 72 -10.75 -6.19 1.91
CA LYS A 72 -11.11 -7.61 2.03
C LYS A 72 -9.89 -8.52 1.83
N LEU A 73 -9.08 -8.25 0.81
CA LEU A 73 -7.87 -9.02 0.53
C LEU A 73 -6.67 -8.10 0.26
N LEU A 74 -5.63 -8.20 1.08
CA LEU A 74 -4.35 -7.50 0.89
C LEU A 74 -3.25 -8.50 0.49
N THR A 75 -2.74 -8.39 -0.73
CA THR A 75 -1.65 -9.23 -1.23
C THR A 75 -0.36 -8.43 -1.34
N LEU A 76 0.70 -8.87 -0.66
CA LEU A 76 2.03 -8.27 -0.71
C LEU A 76 3.01 -9.25 -1.32
N GLY A 77 3.74 -8.82 -2.36
CA GLY A 77 4.73 -9.64 -3.02
C GLY A 77 6.01 -8.88 -3.29
N ALA A 78 7.11 -9.32 -2.70
CA ALA A 78 8.43 -8.72 -2.93
C ALA A 78 9.40 -9.75 -3.49
N THR A 79 9.88 -9.57 -4.72
CA THR A 79 10.80 -10.55 -5.33
C THR A 79 12.24 -10.47 -4.81
N LYS A 80 12.60 -9.40 -4.09
CA LYS A 80 13.94 -9.17 -3.53
C LYS A 80 13.84 -8.50 -2.17
N LYS A 81 14.86 -8.69 -1.33
CA LYS A 81 14.97 -8.03 -0.01
C LYS A 81 15.01 -6.50 -0.11
N GLU A 82 15.64 -5.95 -1.14
CA GLU A 82 15.71 -4.49 -1.37
C GLU A 82 14.33 -3.80 -1.47
N HIS A 83 13.30 -4.55 -1.90
CA HIS A 83 11.94 -4.03 -2.05
C HIS A 83 11.25 -3.72 -0.71
N ILE A 84 11.65 -4.41 0.36
CA ILE A 84 11.07 -4.26 1.70
C ILE A 84 12.02 -3.60 2.69
N ALA A 85 13.24 -3.26 2.27
CA ALA A 85 14.25 -2.65 3.13
C ALA A 85 13.71 -1.41 3.85
N THR A 86 12.90 -0.60 3.17
CA THR A 86 12.28 0.60 3.76
C THR A 86 11.31 0.29 4.89
N ILE A 87 10.60 -0.85 4.82
CA ILE A 87 9.67 -1.25 5.87
C ILE A 87 10.43 -1.86 7.05
N LEU A 88 11.46 -2.66 6.76
CA LEU A 88 12.34 -3.24 7.77
C LEU A 88 13.12 -2.18 8.56
N SER A 89 13.45 -1.05 7.93
CA SER A 89 14.10 0.08 8.59
C SER A 89 13.15 0.94 9.42
N GLN A 90 11.84 0.70 9.34
CA GLN A 90 10.86 1.45 10.11
C GLN A 90 10.76 0.86 11.53
N GLU A 91 11.10 1.64 12.54
CA GLU A 91 11.06 1.19 13.94
C GLU A 91 9.63 1.10 14.50
N LYS A 92 8.69 1.87 13.91
CA LYS A 92 7.32 1.96 14.38
C LYS A 92 6.40 1.00 13.62
N PRO A 93 5.49 0.30 14.33
CA PRO A 93 4.51 -0.54 13.68
C PRO A 93 3.60 0.31 12.78
N VAL A 94 3.27 -0.24 11.61
CA VAL A 94 2.48 0.43 10.59
C VAL A 94 1.01 0.10 10.82
N PHE A 95 0.18 1.12 11.01
CA PHE A 95 -1.26 0.93 11.17
C PHE A 95 -1.99 1.32 9.89
N ILE A 96 -2.41 0.31 9.13
CA ILE A 96 -3.09 0.50 7.85
C ILE A 96 -4.60 0.57 8.04
N GLY A 97 -5.17 -0.03 9.10
CA GLY A 97 -6.61 -0.07 9.35
C GLY A 97 -7.16 -1.49 9.33
N ARG A 98 -8.40 -1.68 8.90
CA ARG A 98 -9.08 -2.99 8.90
C ARG A 98 -8.77 -3.76 7.62
N VAL A 99 -8.15 -4.92 7.76
CA VAL A 99 -7.86 -5.88 6.69
C VAL A 99 -8.46 -7.23 7.08
N LYS A 100 -9.28 -7.83 6.21
CA LYS A 100 -9.94 -9.12 6.49
C LYS A 100 -9.01 -10.30 6.22
N GLU A 101 -8.34 -10.30 5.08
CA GLU A 101 -7.39 -11.34 4.69
C GLU A 101 -6.09 -10.71 4.18
N MET A 102 -4.96 -11.30 4.56
CA MET A 102 -3.63 -10.85 4.13
C MET A 102 -2.82 -12.03 3.59
N VAL A 103 -2.27 -11.84 2.40
CA VAL A 103 -1.42 -12.81 1.70
C VAL A 103 -0.04 -12.19 1.52
N LEU A 104 0.97 -12.84 2.08
CA LEU A 104 2.37 -12.46 1.92
C LEU A 104 3.09 -13.47 1.03
N ALA A 105 3.86 -12.98 0.07
CA ALA A 105 4.63 -13.83 -0.83
C ALA A 105 6.10 -13.41 -0.93
N LYS A 106 6.98 -14.41 -1.06
CA LYS A 106 8.43 -14.24 -1.24
C LYS A 106 9.05 -13.44 -0.07
N TYR A 107 9.79 -12.36 -0.34
CA TYR A 107 10.41 -11.58 0.73
C TYR A 107 9.40 -10.80 1.57
N ALA A 108 8.17 -10.59 1.08
CA ALA A 108 7.15 -9.84 1.82
C ALA A 108 6.69 -10.52 3.11
N VAL A 109 7.07 -11.78 3.37
CA VAL A 109 6.81 -12.47 4.64
C VAL A 109 7.61 -11.88 5.82
N ASN A 110 8.63 -11.07 5.55
CA ASN A 110 9.44 -10.41 6.57
C ASN A 110 8.94 -9.00 6.93
N VAL A 111 7.75 -8.62 6.43
CA VAL A 111 7.14 -7.30 6.60
C VAL A 111 6.15 -7.31 7.76
#